data_AF-A0A7W0D8K0-F1
#
_entry.id   AF-A0A7W0D8K0-F1
#
_cell.length_a   1.000
_cell.length_b   1.000
_cell.length_c   1.000
_cell.angle_alpha   90.00
_cell.angle_beta   90.00
_cell.angle_gamma   90.00
#
_symmetry.space_group_name_H-M   'P 1'
#
loop_
_entity.id
_entity.type
_entity.pdbx_description
1 polymer ?
#
loop_
_entity_poly.entity_id
_entity_poly.type
_entity_poly.pdbx_seq_one_letter_code
_entity_poly.pdbx_strand_id
1 'polypeptide(L)'
;MKLKFLMVMLVSALMVIVAGCGGPKPDVSIFVMGQNGFPSDAGEKLEASLKSKIGETPTVKLNTSPIFSMEKMIVELAAGGNGIFILADDQFKTLSNQAGFVSLDETINPSDYPDGVIEIAEEGKPAEKHLYGIPLSGNKWMKEQGFEGKGLIAFIPVNAPKMEEAKQVLKVIAQK
;
A
#
# COMPACT_ATOMS: atom_id res chain seq x y z
N MET A 1 -21.05 41.63 -26.94
CA MET A 1 -19.64 41.48 -26.45
C MET A 1 -19.55 41.02 -25.00
N LYS A 2 -20.35 41.54 -24.06
CA LYS A 2 -20.29 41.21 -22.62
C LYS A 2 -20.59 39.73 -22.29
N LEU A 3 -21.51 39.08 -23.01
CA LEU A 3 -21.87 37.68 -22.78
C LEU A 3 -20.77 36.70 -23.20
N LYS A 4 -20.00 37.02 -24.25
CA LYS A 4 -18.85 36.21 -24.71
C LYS A 4 -17.68 36.30 -23.72
N PHE A 5 -17.44 37.48 -23.14
CA PHE A 5 -16.43 37.66 -22.08
C PHE A 5 -16.81 36.96 -20.78
N LEU A 6 -18.09 37.00 -20.39
CA LEU A 6 -18.59 36.28 -19.21
C LEU A 6 -18.44 34.75 -19.37
N MET A 7 -18.71 34.23 -20.57
CA MET A 7 -18.60 32.79 -20.86
C MET A 7 -17.15 32.31 -20.88
N VAL A 8 -16.22 33.10 -21.42
CA VAL A 8 -14.77 32.80 -21.37
C VAL A 8 -14.24 32.84 -19.93
N MET A 9 -14.71 33.77 -19.11
CA MET A 9 -14.34 33.87 -17.69
C MET A 9 -14.90 32.71 -16.85
N LEU A 10 -16.11 32.23 -17.16
CA LEU A 10 -16.72 31.08 -16.49
C LEU A 10 -16.01 29.76 -16.84
N VAL A 11 -15.62 29.59 -18.11
CA VAL A 11 -14.91 28.38 -18.59
C VAL A 11 -13.47 28.33 -18.05
N SER A 12 -12.80 29.48 -17.97
CA SER A 12 -11.46 29.56 -17.36
C SER A 12 -11.50 29.36 -15.84
N ALA A 13 -12.53 29.85 -15.14
CA ALA A 13 -12.74 29.56 -13.72
C ALA A 13 -13.03 28.06 -13.47
N LEU A 14 -13.76 27.38 -14.37
CA LEU A 14 -13.96 25.92 -14.27
C LEU A 14 -12.66 25.13 -14.44
N MET A 15 -11.75 25.56 -15.33
CA MET A 15 -10.47 24.87 -15.55
C MET A 15 -9.54 24.90 -14.32
N VAL A 16 -9.59 25.97 -13.52
CA VAL A 16 -8.81 26.08 -12.28
C VAL A 16 -9.35 25.13 -11.19
N ILE A 17 -10.66 24.85 -11.19
CA ILE A 17 -11.28 23.94 -10.22
C ILE A 17 -10.96 22.47 -10.57
N VAL A 18 -10.78 22.13 -11.85
CA VAL A 18 -10.41 20.76 -12.28
C VAL A 18 -8.97 20.40 -11.86
N ALA A 19 -8.07 21.38 -11.73
CA ALA A 19 -6.74 21.17 -11.16
C ALA A 19 -6.75 20.94 -9.63
N GLY A 20 -7.89 21.15 -8.96
CA GLY A 20 -8.03 21.09 -7.50
C GLY A 20 -8.45 19.74 -6.92
N CYS A 21 -8.70 18.70 -7.73
CA CYS A 21 -9.18 17.40 -7.25
C CYS A 21 -8.14 16.27 -7.32
N GLY A 22 -6.90 16.55 -7.70
CA GLY A 22 -5.86 15.54 -7.89
C GLY A 22 -4.50 16.07 -7.52
N GLY A 23 -4.29 16.37 -6.23
CA GLY A 23 -2.99 16.76 -5.70
C GLY A 23 -1.86 15.82 -6.16
N PRO A 24 -0.59 16.23 -6.01
CA PRO A 24 0.54 15.47 -6.53
C PRO A 24 0.45 13.99 -6.12
N LYS A 25 0.61 13.10 -7.10
CA LYS A 25 0.61 11.66 -6.84
C LYS A 25 1.72 11.34 -5.82
N PRO A 26 1.42 10.55 -4.78
CA PRO A 26 2.43 10.16 -3.80
C PRO A 26 3.50 9.30 -4.49
N ASP A 27 4.70 9.27 -3.91
CA ASP A 27 5.75 8.35 -4.31
C ASP A 27 5.35 6.91 -4.01
N VAL A 28 4.72 6.68 -2.85
CA VAL A 28 4.22 5.36 -2.45
C VAL A 28 2.75 5.46 -2.02
N SER A 29 1.87 4.84 -2.81
CA SER A 29 0.49 4.57 -2.40
C SER A 29 0.42 3.21 -1.71
N ILE A 30 -0.24 3.17 -0.56
CA ILE A 30 -0.43 1.97 0.27
C ILE A 30 -1.90 1.64 0.29
N PHE A 31 -2.28 0.46 -0.19
CA PHE A 31 -3.66 0.00 -0.12
C PHE A 31 -3.87 -0.93 1.07
N VAL A 32 -4.90 -0.67 1.88
CA VAL A 32 -5.20 -1.44 3.10
C VAL A 32 -6.62 -2.00 3.04
N MET A 33 -6.73 -3.32 3.16
CA MET A 33 -8.01 -4.01 3.28
C MET A 33 -7.90 -5.20 4.23
N GLY A 34 -8.48 -5.06 5.42
CA GLY A 34 -8.63 -6.18 6.35
C GLY A 34 -9.77 -7.12 5.96
N GLN A 35 -9.85 -8.27 6.63
CA GLN A 35 -10.88 -9.29 6.38
C GLN A 35 -12.31 -8.77 6.52
N ASN A 36 -12.53 -7.80 7.42
CA ASN A 36 -13.82 -7.13 7.63
C ASN A 36 -13.81 -5.67 7.12
N GLY A 37 -12.88 -5.34 6.22
CA GLY A 37 -12.53 -3.97 5.87
C GLY A 37 -11.55 -3.34 6.87
N PHE A 38 -11.23 -2.07 6.65
CA PHE A 38 -10.32 -1.28 7.47
C PHE A 38 -10.84 0.17 7.62
N PRO A 39 -11.11 0.66 8.84
CA PRO A 39 -11.69 1.98 9.06
C PRO A 39 -10.86 3.12 8.46
N SER A 40 -11.52 4.14 7.92
CA SER A 40 -10.84 5.28 7.29
C SER A 40 -10.07 6.14 8.28
N ASP A 41 -10.63 6.38 9.47
CA ASP A 41 -9.98 7.13 10.54
C ASP A 41 -8.70 6.42 11.06
N ALA A 42 -8.71 5.09 11.09
CA ALA A 42 -7.53 4.28 11.37
C ALA A 42 -6.45 4.47 10.30
N GLY A 43 -6.85 4.48 9.02
CA GLY A 43 -5.97 4.76 7.90
C GLY A 43 -5.30 6.12 7.98
N GLU A 44 -6.04 7.16 8.34
CA GLU A 44 -5.51 8.53 8.48
C GLU A 44 -4.47 8.63 9.60
N LYS A 45 -4.71 7.98 10.76
CA LYS A 45 -3.74 7.92 11.86
C LYS A 45 -2.45 7.20 11.46
N LEU A 46 -2.59 6.06 10.79
CA LEU A 46 -1.46 5.29 10.29
C LEU A 46 -0.68 6.07 9.22
N GLU A 47 -1.36 6.77 8.31
CA GLU A 47 -0.74 7.64 7.32
C GLU A 47 0.08 8.76 7.96
N ALA A 48 -0.52 9.50 8.91
CA ALA A 48 0.14 10.61 9.59
C ALA A 48 1.38 10.13 10.38
N SER A 49 1.25 9.00 11.08
CA SER A 49 2.35 8.37 11.80
C SER A 49 3.47 7.94 10.86
N LEU A 50 3.12 7.30 9.74
CA LEU A 50 4.10 6.83 8.77
C LEU A 50 4.85 7.99 8.10
N LYS A 51 4.13 9.06 7.72
CA LYS A 51 4.74 10.32 7.24
C LYS A 51 5.74 10.90 8.24
N SER A 52 5.38 10.93 9.52
CA SER A 52 6.26 11.44 10.58
C SER A 52 7.55 10.63 10.75
N LYS A 53 7.49 9.32 10.48
CA LYS A 53 8.65 8.41 10.60
C LYS A 53 9.55 8.42 9.36
N ILE A 54 8.97 8.65 8.17
CA ILE A 54 9.72 8.68 6.90
C ILE A 54 10.37 10.05 6.69
N GLY A 55 9.67 11.13 7.01
CA GLY A 55 10.06 12.50 6.66
C GLY A 55 9.40 12.98 5.36
N GLU A 56 10.04 13.93 4.68
CA GLU A 56 9.48 14.58 3.49
C GLU A 56 9.48 13.68 2.25
N THR A 57 10.44 12.76 2.14
CA THR A 57 10.60 11.87 0.98
C THR A 57 10.96 10.44 1.43
N PRO A 58 10.36 9.39 0.81
CA PRO A 58 9.27 9.45 -0.17
C PRO A 58 7.94 9.95 0.43
N THR A 59 7.14 10.61 -0.40
CA THR A 59 5.76 10.98 -0.04
C THR A 59 4.87 9.75 -0.03
N VAL A 60 4.05 9.61 1.02
CA VAL A 60 3.18 8.43 1.20
C VAL A 60 1.70 8.80 1.26
N LYS A 61 0.85 7.90 0.76
CA LYS A 61 -0.61 7.97 0.92
C LYS A 61 -1.12 6.60 1.34
N LEU A 62 -1.96 6.56 2.37
CA LEU A 62 -2.68 5.35 2.76
C LEU A 62 -4.11 5.43 2.23
N ASN A 63 -4.54 4.41 1.50
CA ASN A 63 -5.89 4.25 0.99
C ASN A 63 -6.49 3.01 1.63
N THR A 64 -7.53 3.20 2.44
CA THR A 64 -8.20 2.10 3.12
C THR A 64 -9.50 1.72 2.42
N SER A 65 -9.85 0.45 2.48
CA SER A 65 -11.19 -0.02 2.11
C SER A 65 -11.99 -0.31 3.38
N PRO A 66 -13.01 0.49 3.72
CA PRO A 66 -13.81 0.28 4.94
C PRO A 66 -14.65 -0.99 4.90
N ILE A 67 -14.84 -1.55 3.70
CA ILE A 67 -15.54 -2.80 3.46
C ILE A 67 -14.60 -3.73 2.69
N PHE A 68 -14.64 -5.02 3.01
CA PHE A 68 -13.95 -6.04 2.25
C PHE A 68 -14.63 -6.28 0.89
N SER A 69 -13.85 -6.30 -0.19
CA SER A 69 -14.31 -6.70 -1.53
C SER A 69 -13.14 -7.29 -2.31
N MET A 70 -13.33 -8.54 -2.76
CA MET A 70 -12.37 -9.23 -3.61
C MET A 70 -12.20 -8.52 -4.95
N GLU A 71 -13.29 -8.02 -5.54
CA GLU A 71 -13.26 -7.29 -6.81
C GLU A 71 -12.39 -6.04 -6.70
N LYS A 72 -12.57 -5.25 -5.64
CA LYS A 72 -11.75 -4.06 -5.40
C LYS A 72 -10.28 -4.43 -5.20
N MET A 73 -10.01 -5.46 -4.41
CA MET A 73 -8.63 -5.92 -4.18
C MET A 73 -7.93 -6.32 -5.50
N ILE A 74 -8.61 -7.09 -6.35
CA ILE A 74 -8.08 -7.52 -7.66
C ILE A 74 -7.86 -6.32 -8.58
N VAL A 75 -8.81 -5.37 -8.62
CA VAL A 75 -8.69 -4.15 -9.44
C VAL A 75 -7.51 -3.30 -9.00
N GLU A 76 -7.35 -3.06 -7.70
CA GLU A 76 -6.25 -2.27 -7.15
C GLU A 76 -4.89 -2.91 -7.43
N LEU A 77 -4.81 -4.25 -7.31
CA LEU A 77 -3.60 -5.01 -7.60
C LEU A 77 -3.26 -4.98 -9.10
N ALA A 78 -4.24 -5.24 -9.96
CA ALA A 78 -4.06 -5.24 -11.41
C ALA A 78 -3.74 -3.84 -11.97
N ALA A 79 -4.28 -2.78 -11.35
CA ALA A 79 -4.02 -1.41 -11.75
C ALA A 79 -2.54 -1.00 -11.59
N GLY A 80 -1.77 -1.67 -10.72
CA GLY A 80 -0.35 -1.38 -10.51
C GLY A 80 -0.08 0.04 -10.00
N GLY A 81 -1.06 0.65 -9.33
CA GLY A 81 -0.94 2.02 -8.79
C GLY A 81 -0.42 2.07 -7.36
N ASN A 82 -0.41 0.93 -6.65
CA ASN A 82 -0.05 0.85 -5.24
C ASN A 82 1.33 0.20 -5.09
N GLY A 83 2.20 0.84 -4.32
CA GLY A 83 3.55 0.34 -4.03
C GLY A 83 3.55 -0.71 -2.92
N ILE A 84 2.61 -0.63 -1.98
CA ILE A 84 2.47 -1.59 -0.87
C ILE A 84 1.01 -1.97 -0.72
N PHE A 85 0.76 -3.24 -0.44
CA PHE A 85 -0.53 -3.76 -0.02
C PHE A 85 -0.46 -4.22 1.43
N ILE A 86 -1.49 -3.92 2.21
CA ILE A 86 -1.71 -4.44 3.55
C ILE A 86 -3.03 -5.19 3.52
N LEU A 87 -2.96 -6.52 3.43
CA LEU A 87 -4.13 -7.38 3.28
C LEU A 87 -4.24 -8.36 4.43
N ALA A 88 -5.41 -8.98 4.54
CA ALA A 88 -5.59 -10.13 5.41
C ALA A 88 -4.67 -11.30 4.99
N ASP A 89 -4.18 -12.05 5.97
CA ASP A 89 -3.24 -13.16 5.79
C ASP A 89 -3.74 -14.24 4.82
N ASP A 90 -5.03 -14.54 4.83
CA ASP A 90 -5.68 -15.47 3.89
C ASP A 90 -5.58 -14.99 2.43
N GLN A 91 -5.75 -13.69 2.20
CA GLN A 91 -5.63 -13.08 0.88
C GLN A 91 -4.17 -13.02 0.43
N PHE A 92 -3.25 -12.69 1.33
CA PHE A 92 -1.82 -12.74 1.07
C PHE A 92 -1.37 -14.13 0.59
N LYS A 93 -1.77 -15.20 1.30
CA LYS A 93 -1.48 -16.60 0.92
C LYS A 93 -2.17 -17.03 -0.37
N THR A 94 -3.36 -16.53 -0.65
CA THR A 94 -4.06 -16.85 -1.89
C THR A 94 -3.35 -16.25 -3.09
N LEU A 95 -2.87 -15.01 -2.96
CA LEU A 95 -2.17 -14.28 -4.01
C LEU A 95 -0.72 -14.78 -4.23
N SER A 96 -0.06 -15.33 -3.22
CA SER A 96 1.31 -15.85 -3.37
C SER A 96 1.42 -17.00 -4.37
N ASN A 97 0.36 -17.79 -4.51
CA ASN A 97 0.30 -18.89 -5.49
C ASN A 97 0.34 -18.40 -6.95
N GLN A 98 0.22 -17.09 -7.17
CA GLN A 98 0.26 -16.45 -8.49
C GLN A 98 1.59 -15.71 -8.75
N ALA A 99 2.62 -15.95 -7.92
CA ALA A 99 3.97 -15.38 -8.05
C ALA A 99 4.02 -13.84 -8.16
N GLY A 100 3.05 -13.14 -7.54
CA GLY A 100 2.87 -11.70 -7.70
C GLY A 100 3.66 -10.81 -6.73
N PHE A 101 4.62 -11.34 -5.98
CA PHE A 101 5.28 -10.62 -4.88
C PHE A 101 6.78 -10.42 -5.09
N VAL A 102 7.29 -9.32 -4.55
CA VAL A 102 8.72 -9.00 -4.54
C VAL A 102 9.37 -9.59 -3.30
N SER A 103 10.48 -10.32 -3.47
CA SER A 103 11.29 -10.79 -2.35
C SER A 103 11.88 -9.63 -1.57
N LEU A 104 11.81 -9.71 -0.25
CA LEU A 104 12.28 -8.70 0.69
C LEU A 104 13.63 -9.06 1.31
N ASP A 105 14.21 -10.22 0.97
CA ASP A 105 15.42 -10.77 1.59
C ASP A 105 16.61 -9.81 1.57
N GLU A 106 16.75 -9.01 0.50
CA GLU A 106 17.82 -8.03 0.35
C GLU A 106 17.59 -6.77 1.21
N THR A 107 16.35 -6.51 1.64
CA THR A 107 15.94 -5.29 2.34
C THR A 107 15.73 -5.53 3.84
N ILE A 108 15.19 -6.71 4.20
CA ILE A 108 14.75 -7.08 5.54
C ILE A 108 15.21 -8.52 5.80
N ASN A 109 15.81 -8.77 6.97
CA ASN A 109 16.29 -10.10 7.34
C ASN A 109 15.09 -11.07 7.49
N PRO A 110 15.01 -12.17 6.71
CA PRO A 110 13.92 -13.14 6.80
C PRO A 110 13.73 -13.74 8.19
N SER A 111 14.83 -13.88 8.95
CA SER A 111 14.80 -14.47 10.29
C SER A 111 14.01 -13.61 11.30
N ASP A 112 13.83 -12.32 11.00
CA ASP A 112 13.03 -11.43 11.84
C ASP A 112 11.52 -11.61 11.66
N TYR A 113 11.11 -12.23 10.55
CA TYR A 113 9.72 -12.34 10.08
C TYR A 113 9.42 -13.73 9.50
N PRO A 114 9.54 -14.81 10.29
CA PRO A 114 9.36 -16.18 9.79
C PRO A 114 7.97 -16.43 9.21
N ASP A 115 6.91 -15.81 9.77
CA ASP A 115 5.53 -15.95 9.28
C ASP A 115 5.29 -15.22 7.94
N GLY A 116 6.23 -14.35 7.54
CA GLY A 116 6.26 -13.68 6.25
C GLY A 116 7.04 -14.43 5.16
N VAL A 117 7.73 -15.51 5.55
CA VAL A 117 8.50 -16.36 4.64
C VAL A 117 7.57 -17.40 4.06
N ILE A 118 7.41 -17.38 2.74
CA ILE A 118 6.54 -18.30 2.03
C ILE A 118 7.27 -18.89 0.82
N GLU A 119 6.79 -20.05 0.40
CA GLU A 119 7.29 -20.76 -0.77
C GLU A 119 6.47 -20.35 -1.99
N ILE A 120 7.14 -19.81 -3.00
CA ILE A 120 6.50 -19.44 -4.28
C ILE A 120 7.15 -20.29 -5.38
N ALA A 121 6.30 -20.96 -6.15
CA ALA A 121 6.71 -21.68 -7.35
C ALA A 121 6.48 -20.80 -8.58
N GLU A 122 7.55 -20.42 -9.26
CA GLU A 122 7.46 -19.79 -10.57
C GLU A 122 7.39 -20.85 -11.67
N GLU A 123 6.65 -20.59 -12.74
CA GLU A 123 6.50 -21.53 -13.85
C GLU A 123 7.86 -21.85 -14.47
N GLY A 124 8.24 -23.13 -14.48
CA GLY A 124 9.52 -23.59 -15.01
C GLY A 124 10.71 -23.42 -14.07
N LYS A 125 10.52 -22.98 -12.82
CA LYS A 125 11.56 -22.91 -11.78
C LYS A 125 11.22 -23.76 -10.56
N PRO A 126 12.22 -24.24 -9.80
CA PRO A 126 11.97 -24.83 -8.49
C PRO A 126 11.31 -23.80 -7.57
N ALA A 127 10.48 -24.29 -6.65
CA ALA A 127 9.89 -23.43 -5.63
C ALA A 127 10.98 -22.93 -4.67
N GLU A 128 10.97 -21.64 -4.39
CA GLU A 128 11.95 -21.01 -3.49
C GLU A 128 11.25 -20.33 -2.32
N LYS A 129 11.90 -20.34 -1.16
CA LYS A 129 11.39 -19.74 0.09
C LYS A 129 12.09 -18.41 0.33
N HIS A 130 11.30 -17.34 0.34
CA HIS A 130 11.79 -16.00 0.63
C HIS A 130 10.81 -15.26 1.52
N LEU A 131 11.28 -14.19 2.15
CA LEU A 131 10.44 -13.22 2.83
C LEU A 131 9.68 -12.41 1.78
N TYR A 132 8.35 -12.52 1.76
CA TYR A 132 7.51 -11.76 0.83
C TYR A 132 6.55 -10.80 1.52
N GLY A 133 6.31 -10.99 2.83
CA GLY A 133 5.38 -10.17 3.59
C GLY A 133 5.89 -9.85 4.99
N ILE A 134 5.40 -8.77 5.57
CA ILE A 134 5.68 -8.33 6.92
C ILE A 134 4.40 -8.49 7.74
N PRO A 135 4.32 -9.51 8.61
CA PRO A 135 3.23 -9.63 9.56
C PRO A 135 3.14 -8.40 10.45
N LEU A 136 1.95 -7.81 10.54
CA LEU A 136 1.70 -6.61 11.32
C LEU A 136 1.15 -6.91 12.73
N SER A 137 0.98 -8.19 13.08
CA SER A 137 0.51 -8.60 14.40
C SER A 137 1.50 -8.17 15.48
N GLY A 138 1.07 -7.28 16.38
CA GLY A 138 1.91 -6.72 17.43
C GLY A 138 3.01 -5.78 16.93
N ASN A 139 2.97 -5.36 15.66
CA ASN A 139 3.94 -4.46 15.06
C ASN A 139 3.94 -3.09 15.76
N LYS A 140 5.13 -2.53 15.98
CA LYS A 140 5.28 -1.27 16.72
C LYS A 140 4.57 -0.09 16.09
N TRP A 141 4.67 0.08 14.77
CA TRP A 141 3.99 1.18 14.07
C TRP A 141 2.48 1.10 14.27
N MET A 142 1.87 -0.10 14.19
CA MET A 142 0.45 -0.30 14.46
C MET A 142 0.10 0.00 15.92
N LYS A 143 0.87 -0.54 16.88
CA LYS A 143 0.59 -0.43 18.32
C LYS A 143 0.68 1.00 18.84
N GLU A 144 1.64 1.78 18.33
CA GLU A 144 1.77 3.19 18.67
C GLU A 144 0.53 4.01 18.28
N GLN A 145 -0.28 3.53 17.33
CA GLN A 145 -1.54 4.16 16.92
C GLN A 145 -2.78 3.50 17.54
N GLY A 146 -2.60 2.53 18.45
CA GLY A 146 -3.68 1.81 19.11
C GLY A 146 -4.24 0.62 18.32
N PHE A 147 -3.52 0.10 17.32
CA PHE A 147 -3.93 -1.06 16.53
C PHE A 147 -3.02 -2.27 16.76
N GLU A 148 -3.62 -3.45 16.88
CA GLU A 148 -2.85 -4.68 17.09
C GLU A 148 -2.33 -5.30 15.78
N GLY A 149 -2.83 -4.86 14.62
CA GLY A 149 -2.43 -5.38 13.30
C GLY A 149 -2.65 -6.88 13.09
N LYS A 150 -3.50 -7.52 13.91
CA LYS A 150 -3.75 -8.96 13.86
C LYS A 150 -4.29 -9.38 12.49
N GLY A 151 -3.69 -10.42 11.93
CA GLY A 151 -4.10 -11.01 10.66
C GLY A 151 -3.81 -10.14 9.44
N LEU A 152 -3.04 -9.06 9.56
CA LEU A 152 -2.62 -8.22 8.43
C LEU A 152 -1.16 -8.48 8.05
N ILE A 153 -0.91 -8.56 6.75
CA ILE A 153 0.42 -8.72 6.17
C ILE A 153 0.66 -7.56 5.20
N ALA A 154 1.77 -6.85 5.36
CA ALA A 154 2.24 -5.83 4.42
C ALA A 154 3.20 -6.44 3.39
N PHE A 155 3.00 -6.21 2.09
CA PHE A 155 3.87 -6.74 1.03
C PHE A 155 3.95 -5.79 -0.16
N ILE A 156 4.94 -6.02 -1.03
CA ILE A 156 5.13 -5.26 -2.27
C ILE A 156 4.78 -6.17 -3.47
N PRO A 157 3.82 -5.77 -4.32
CA PRO A 157 3.51 -6.52 -5.53
C PRO A 157 4.58 -6.29 -6.60
N VAL A 158 4.77 -7.26 -7.50
CA VAL A 158 5.78 -7.18 -8.58
C VAL A 158 5.58 -6.01 -9.54
N ASN A 159 4.34 -5.53 -9.68
CA ASN A 159 3.99 -4.39 -10.52
C ASN A 159 3.95 -3.06 -9.75
N ALA A 160 4.49 -3.00 -8.53
CA ALA A 160 4.58 -1.78 -7.75
C ALA A 160 5.33 -0.66 -8.51
N PRO A 161 4.77 0.56 -8.59
CA PRO A 161 5.53 1.71 -9.08
C PRO A 161 6.55 2.11 -8.02
N LYS A 162 7.68 2.70 -8.44
CA LYS A 162 8.69 3.26 -7.53
C LYS A 162 9.16 2.24 -6.46
N MET A 163 9.67 1.12 -6.96
CA MET A 163 10.00 -0.07 -6.18
C MET A 163 10.95 0.20 -5.00
N GLU A 164 11.96 1.04 -5.20
CA GLU A 164 12.96 1.34 -4.18
C GLU A 164 12.36 2.20 -3.06
N GLU A 165 11.51 3.16 -3.41
CA GLU A 165 10.74 3.94 -2.45
C GLU A 165 9.76 3.05 -1.67
N ALA A 166 9.08 2.11 -2.35
CA ALA A 166 8.21 1.14 -1.69
C ALA A 166 8.98 0.27 -0.67
N LYS A 167 10.17 -0.23 -1.03
CA LYS A 167 11.06 -0.96 -0.11
C LYS A 167 11.49 -0.10 1.08
N GLN A 168 11.84 1.16 0.85
CA GLN A 168 12.20 2.11 1.92
C GLN A 168 11.04 2.30 2.90
N VAL A 169 9.83 2.52 2.39
CA VAL A 169 8.63 2.68 3.22
C VAL A 169 8.32 1.40 3.99
N LEU A 170 8.39 0.23 3.33
CA LEU A 170 8.14 -1.05 3.98
C LEU A 170 9.17 -1.33 5.08
N LYS A 171 10.43 -0.94 4.90
CA LYS A 171 11.46 -1.05 5.94
C LYS A 171 11.12 -0.26 7.19
N VAL A 172 10.50 0.92 7.05
CA VAL A 172 10.00 1.71 8.20
C VAL A 172 8.82 1.00 8.87
N ILE A 173 7.89 0.45 8.09
CA ILE A 173 6.76 -0.35 8.61
C ILE A 173 7.28 -1.58 9.38
N ALA A 174 8.33 -2.22 8.89
CA ALA A 174 8.96 -3.40 9.48
C ALA A 174 9.90 -3.10 10.67
N GLN A 175 9.83 -1.91 11.29
CA GLN A 175 10.58 -1.65 12.52
C GLN A 175 9.84 -2.23 13.73
N LYS A 176 10.59 -2.93 14.61
CA LYS A 176 10.09 -3.51 15.87
C LYS A 176 10.12 -2.50 17.03
#